data_AF-A0A7Z1AW97-F1
#
_entry.id   AF-A0A7Z1AW97-F1
#
_cell.length_a   1.000
_cell.length_b   1.000
_cell.length_c   1.000
_cell.angle_alpha   90.00
_cell.angle_beta   90.00
_cell.angle_gamma   90.00
#
_symmetry.space_group_name_H-M   'P 1'
#
loop_
_entity.id
_entity.type
_entity.pdbx_description
1 polymer ?
#
loop_
_entity_poly.entity_id
_entity_poly.type
_entity_poly.pdbx_seq_one_letter_code
_entity_poly.pdbx_strand_id
1 'polypeptide(L)'
;MSATPFALISVEDRTKVVAYGLDIDLPSGHDVITFRREPGGQPTFSVHQSVERAQDRYNMLTPLELVWEPDCACSAGEEPRDSVADAG
;
A
#
# COMPACT_ATOMS: atom_id res chain seq x y z
N MET A 1 4.31 8.29 -15.97
CA MET A 1 4.08 7.14 -15.08
C MET A 1 3.13 7.60 -14.00
N SER A 2 2.02 6.90 -13.85
CA SER A 2 1.03 7.12 -12.80
C SER A 2 0.90 5.86 -11.96
N ALA A 3 0.58 6.03 -10.68
CA ALA A 3 0.22 4.94 -9.80
C ALA A 3 -1.00 5.38 -9.01
N THR A 4 -2.13 4.72 -9.25
CA THR A 4 -3.41 5.02 -8.62
C THR A 4 -3.71 3.95 -7.57
N PRO A 5 -3.78 4.32 -6.29
CA PRO A 5 -4.07 3.37 -5.23
C PRO A 5 -5.56 3.07 -5.16
N PHE A 6 -5.88 1.84 -4.73
CA PHE A 6 -7.25 1.40 -4.53
C PHE A 6 -7.36 0.41 -3.38
N ALA A 7 -8.59 0.26 -2.87
CA ALA A 7 -8.99 -0.83 -1.99
C ALA A 7 -9.96 -1.77 -2.71
N LEU A 8 -9.86 -3.06 -2.42
CA LEU A 8 -10.84 -4.08 -2.77
C LEU A 8 -11.71 -4.36 -1.55
N ILE A 9 -13.02 -4.31 -1.71
CA ILE A 9 -13.99 -4.54 -0.62
C ILE A 9 -14.81 -5.80 -0.85
N SER A 10 -15.24 -6.43 0.23
CA SER A 10 -16.10 -7.63 0.13
C SER A 10 -17.45 -7.28 -0.51
N VAL A 11 -17.91 -8.14 -1.43
CA VAL A 11 -19.29 -8.07 -1.97
C VAL A 11 -20.34 -8.48 -0.95
N GLU A 12 -19.98 -9.34 0.01
CA GLU A 12 -20.86 -9.77 1.09
C GLU A 12 -21.00 -8.70 2.17
N ASP A 13 -19.92 -7.93 2.39
CA ASP A 13 -19.86 -6.85 3.37
C ASP A 13 -19.02 -5.69 2.81
N ARG A 14 -19.72 -4.68 2.27
CA ARG A 14 -19.08 -3.52 1.64
C ARG A 14 -18.32 -2.62 2.62
N THR A 15 -18.43 -2.86 3.93
CA THR A 15 -17.64 -2.13 4.94
C THR A 15 -16.26 -2.75 5.15
N LYS A 16 -16.02 -3.95 4.61
CA LYS A 16 -14.80 -4.71 4.83
C LYS A 16 -13.86 -4.63 3.64
N VAL A 17 -12.68 -4.04 3.86
CA VAL A 17 -11.56 -4.11 2.93
C VAL A 17 -10.93 -5.50 2.98
N VAL A 18 -10.77 -6.14 1.82
CA VAL A 18 -10.18 -7.48 1.69
C VAL A 18 -8.77 -7.45 1.10
N ALA A 19 -8.42 -6.41 0.36
CA ALA A 19 -7.07 -6.18 -0.16
C ALA A 19 -6.86 -4.69 -0.48
N TYR A 20 -5.60 -4.28 -0.57
CA TYR A 20 -5.18 -2.99 -1.11
C TYR A 20 -4.42 -3.22 -2.41
N GLY A 21 -4.37 -2.24 -3.30
CA GLY A 21 -3.60 -2.35 -4.52
C GLY A 21 -3.17 -1.03 -5.12
N LEU A 22 -2.32 -1.15 -6.14
CA LEU A 22 -1.81 -0.06 -6.97
C LEU A 22 -2.05 -0.42 -8.43
N ASP A 23 -2.69 0.48 -9.13
CA ASP A 23 -2.87 0.46 -10.57
C ASP A 23 -1.80 1.34 -11.22
N ILE A 24 -0.90 0.76 -12.02
CA ILE A 24 0.34 1.41 -12.45
C ILE A 24 0.40 1.51 -13.97
N ASP A 25 0.39 2.74 -14.47
CA ASP A 25 0.64 3.05 -15.88
C ASP A 25 2.13 3.31 -16.12
N LEU A 26 2.76 2.38 -16.83
CA LEU A 26 4.15 2.49 -17.27
C LEU A 26 4.22 2.81 -18.77
N PRO A 27 5.31 3.42 -19.26
CA PRO A 27 5.54 3.55 -20.70
C PRO A 27 5.60 2.19 -21.43
N SER A 28 5.96 1.13 -20.71
CA SER A 28 6.10 -0.24 -21.23
C SER A 28 4.82 -1.07 -21.15
N GLY A 29 3.77 -0.59 -20.49
CA GLY A 29 2.55 -1.36 -20.27
C GLY A 29 1.82 -0.97 -18.99
N HIS A 30 0.96 -1.87 -18.54
CA HIS A 30 0.03 -1.64 -17.44
C HIS A 30 0.10 -2.80 -16.47
N ASP A 31 0.35 -2.51 -15.19
CA ASP A 31 0.48 -3.50 -14.13
C ASP A 31 -0.43 -3.15 -12.96
N VAL A 32 -1.08 -4.17 -12.40
CA VAL A 32 -1.89 -4.03 -11.18
C VAL A 32 -1.31 -4.92 -10.10
N ILE A 33 -0.93 -4.34 -8.97
CA ILE A 33 -0.37 -5.06 -7.82
C ILE A 33 -1.38 -5.05 -6.69
N THR A 34 -1.74 -6.21 -6.17
CA THR A 34 -2.62 -6.35 -5.00
C THR A 34 -1.89 -6.98 -3.82
N PHE A 35 -2.07 -6.39 -2.64
CA PHE A 35 -1.64 -6.88 -1.35
C PHE A 35 -2.84 -7.29 -0.50
N ARG A 36 -2.82 -8.51 0.01
CA ARG A 36 -3.86 -9.06 0.89
C ARG A 36 -3.24 -9.64 2.15
N ARG A 37 -3.86 -9.40 3.30
CA ARG A 37 -3.54 -10.12 4.54
C ARG A 37 -4.57 -11.23 4.73
N GLU A 38 -4.14 -12.48 4.63
CA GLU A 38 -5.02 -13.62 4.85
C GLU A 38 -5.40 -13.74 6.34
N PRO A 39 -6.53 -14.40 6.69
CA PRO A 39 -6.94 -14.60 8.08
C PRO A 39 -5.87 -15.27 8.96
N GLY A 40 -4.97 -16.07 8.36
CA GLY A 40 -3.82 -16.67 9.03
C GLY A 40 -2.63 -15.72 9.25
N GLY A 41 -2.78 -14.42 8.95
CA GLY A 41 -1.74 -13.40 9.09
C GLY A 41 -0.69 -13.39 7.99
N GLN A 42 -0.70 -14.38 7.08
CA GLN A 42 0.24 -14.43 5.97
C GLN A 42 -0.14 -13.41 4.87
N PRO A 43 0.78 -12.51 4.49
CA PRO A 43 0.55 -11.61 3.38
C PRO A 43 0.66 -12.36 2.05
N THR A 44 -0.26 -12.05 1.13
CA THR A 44 -0.21 -12.50 -0.26
C THR A 44 -0.07 -11.31 -1.19
N PHE A 45 0.83 -11.42 -2.15
CA PHE A 45 1.03 -10.46 -3.22
C PHE A 45 0.59 -11.10 -4.55
N SER A 46 -0.06 -10.34 -5.41
CA SER A 46 -0.42 -10.80 -6.75
C SER A 46 -0.29 -9.68 -7.76
N VAL A 47 0.21 -10.02 -8.93
CA VAL A 47 0.32 -9.10 -10.08
C VAL A 47 -0.73 -9.52 -11.10
N HIS A 48 -1.48 -8.56 -11.60
CA HIS A 48 -2.53 -8.74 -12.58
C HIS A 48 -2.26 -7.85 -13.79
N GLN A 49 -2.73 -8.30 -14.95
CA GLN A 49 -2.60 -7.55 -16.21
C GLN A 49 -3.59 -6.38 -16.30
N SER A 50 -4.65 -6.43 -15.50
CA SER A 50 -5.66 -5.37 -15.46
C SER A 50 -6.38 -5.32 -14.12
N VAL A 51 -7.07 -4.21 -13.92
CA VAL A 51 -7.88 -3.91 -12.74
C VAL A 51 -9.09 -4.84 -12.67
N GLU A 52 -9.70 -5.15 -13.80
CA GLU A 52 -10.84 -6.06 -13.92
C GLU A 52 -10.47 -7.48 -13.49
N ARG A 53 -9.26 -7.96 -13.81
CA ARG A 53 -8.80 -9.28 -13.35
C ARG A 53 -8.57 -9.34 -11.84
N ALA A 54 -8.11 -8.25 -11.24
CA ALA A 54 -8.03 -8.13 -9.79
C ALA A 54 -9.44 -8.12 -9.17
N GLN A 55 -10.41 -7.43 -9.79
CA GLN A 55 -11.81 -7.42 -9.38
C GLN A 55 -12.45 -8.81 -9.44
N ASP A 56 -12.30 -9.53 -10.55
CA ASP A 56 -12.87 -10.88 -10.71
C ASP A 56 -12.40 -11.82 -9.59
N ARG A 57 -11.19 -11.60 -9.06
CA ARG A 57 -10.61 -12.41 -8.00
C ARG A 57 -11.00 -11.96 -6.59
N TYR A 58 -11.16 -10.66 -6.36
CA TYR A 58 -11.24 -10.09 -5.00
C TYR A 58 -12.47 -9.21 -4.74
N ASN A 59 -13.30 -9.00 -5.74
CA ASN A 59 -14.54 -8.23 -5.72
C ASN A 59 -14.38 -6.72 -5.41
N MET A 60 -15.37 -5.95 -5.88
CA MET A 60 -15.53 -4.48 -5.92
C MET A 60 -14.34 -3.59 -5.53
N LEU A 61 -13.99 -2.67 -6.42
CA LEU A 61 -13.01 -1.61 -6.14
C LEU A 61 -13.63 -0.37 -5.52
N THR A 62 -12.88 0.22 -4.59
CA THR A 62 -13.06 1.57 -4.08
C THR A 62 -11.79 2.36 -4.38
N PRO A 63 -11.86 3.42 -5.22
CA PRO A 63 -10.73 4.30 -5.44
C PRO A 63 -10.26 4.92 -4.12
N LEU A 64 -8.94 4.98 -3.91
CA LEU A 64 -8.36 5.68 -2.78
C LEU A 64 -7.56 6.88 -3.29
N GLU A 65 -7.67 8.00 -2.59
CA GLU A 65 -6.79 9.14 -2.77
C GLU A 65 -5.69 9.02 -1.72
N LEU A 66 -4.50 8.57 -2.11
CA LEU A 66 -3.32 8.63 -1.24
C LEU A 66 -2.53 9.90 -1.55
N VAL A 67 -2.40 10.75 -0.54
CA VAL A 67 -1.51 11.90 -0.57
C VAL A 67 -0.15 11.42 -0.07
N TRP A 68 0.85 11.42 -0.95
CA TRP A 68 2.23 11.18 -0.54
C TRP A 68 2.81 12.49 -0.04
N GLU A 69 3.06 12.59 1.25
CA GLU A 69 3.80 13.70 1.83
C GLU A 69 5.31 13.44 1.61
N PRO A 70 6.01 14.28 0.83
CA PRO A 70 7.42 14.06 0.50
C PRO A 70 8.37 14.25 1.70
N ASP A 71 7.88 14.76 2.84
CA ASP A 71 8.68 15.17 3.99
C ASP A 71 8.41 14.36 5.27
N CYS A 72 8.06 13.07 5.17
CA CYS A 72 8.31 12.19 6.30
C CYS A 72 9.83 12.09 6.48
N ALA A 73 10.37 12.94 7.33
CA ALA A 73 11.73 12.86 7.84
C ALA A 73 11.90 11.51 8.56
N CYS A 74 12.14 10.47 7.79
CA CYS A 74 12.96 9.36 8.22
C CYS A 74 14.39 9.89 8.33
N SER A 75 14.62 10.80 9.28
CA SER A 75 15.97 11.13 9.71
C SER A 75 16.55 9.86 10.30
N ALA A 76 17.39 9.23 9.48
CA ALA A 76 18.35 8.25 9.90
C ALA A 76 19.08 8.78 11.15
N GLY A 77 19.06 7.96 12.21
CA GLY A 77 19.88 8.03 13.42
C GLY A 77 20.51 9.37 13.79
N GLU A 78 19.90 10.10 14.73
CA GLU A 78 20.71 10.87 15.67
C GLU A 78 21.24 9.89 16.74
N GLU A 79 22.53 9.58 16.64
CA GLU A 79 23.28 8.97 17.73
C GLU A 79 23.18 9.86 18.99
N PRO A 80 23.07 9.28 20.20
CA PRO A 80 23.02 10.06 21.42
C PRO A 80 24.37 10.78 21.59
N ARG A 81 24.35 12.11 21.50
CA ARG A 81 25.49 12.92 21.91
C ARG A 81 25.67 12.75 23.43
N ASP A 82 26.83 12.22 23.80
CA ASP A 82 27.34 12.16 25.16
C ASP A 82 26.97 13.41 25.95
N SER A 83 26.11 13.23 26.96
CA SER A 83 25.94 14.22 28.01
C SER A 83 27.11 14.05 28.96
N VAL A 84 28.21 14.79 28.70
CA VAL A 84 29.23 15.00 29.72
C VAL A 84 28.57 15.77 30.85
N ALA A 85 28.33 15.07 31.95
CA ALA A 85 27.96 15.67 33.22
C ALA A 85 29.13 16.54 33.68
N ASP A 86 28.92 17.85 33.73
CA ASP A 86 29.76 18.70 34.55
C ASP A 86 29.12 18.79 35.94
N ALA A 87 29.83 18.18 36.89
CA ALA A 87 29.56 18.22 38.31
C ALA A 87 30.69 19.04 38.93
N GLY A 88 30.38 20.20 39.52
CA GLY A 88 31.35 21.02 40.25
C GLY A 88 30.94 22.47 40.37
#